data_AF-A0A3S0KBW5-F1
#
_entry.id   AF-A0A3S0KBW5-F1
#
_cell.length_a   1.000
_cell.length_b   1.000
_cell.length_c   1.000
_cell.angle_alpha   90.00
_cell.angle_beta   90.00
_cell.angle_gamma   90.00
#
_symmetry.space_group_name_H-M   'P 1'
#
loop_
_entity.id
_entity.type
_entity.pdbx_description
1 polymer ?
#
loop_
_entity_poly.entity_id
_entity_poly.type
_entity_poly.pdbx_seq_one_letter_code
_entity_poly.pdbx_strand_id
1 'polypeptide(L)'
;MEWVTPPLSPAAWPVALDAVLEVLRALGSETLELMHGWSLSDFSDTPEFAGLEWQAEVVALADLPELLRERAQLGFCLGRDDLFLTLPGGPEIKLCHEGDLHLRTEDEVFAAHLAESLTGRDISLTRRPAAAPAR
;
A
#
# COMPACT_ATOMS: atom_id res chain seq x y z
N MET A 1 7.85 12.50 -5.36
CA MET A 1 8.59 12.55 -4.07
C MET A 1 8.22 11.33 -3.24
N GLU A 2 9.09 10.84 -2.36
CA GLU A 2 8.84 9.61 -1.58
C GLU A 2 8.68 9.90 -0.08
N TRP A 3 7.68 9.29 0.53
CA TRP A 3 7.41 9.26 1.95
C TRP A 3 7.36 7.82 2.42
N VAL A 4 7.80 7.56 3.65
CA VAL A 4 7.95 6.20 4.18
C VAL A 4 7.63 6.15 5.67
N THR A 5 7.00 5.06 6.10
CA THR A 5 6.82 4.76 7.54
C THR A 5 8.06 4.03 8.07
N PRO A 6 8.34 4.04 9.38
CA PRO A 6 9.16 2.98 9.95
C PRO A 6 8.48 1.60 9.73
N PRO A 7 9.22 0.49 9.89
CA PRO A 7 8.62 -0.83 9.86
C PRO A 7 7.44 -0.94 10.83
N LEU A 8 6.31 -1.41 10.32
CA LEU A 8 5.06 -1.60 11.03
C LEU A 8 5.01 -2.99 11.65
N SER A 9 4.44 -3.08 12.85
CA SER A 9 4.10 -4.39 13.42
C SER A 9 2.95 -5.04 12.64
N PRO A 10 2.82 -6.38 12.68
CA PRO A 10 1.69 -7.07 12.04
C PRO A 10 0.31 -6.51 12.40
N ALA A 11 0.13 -6.08 13.65
CA ALA A 11 -1.14 -5.52 14.13
C ALA A 11 -1.42 -4.09 13.63
N ALA A 12 -0.41 -3.38 13.13
CA ALA A 12 -0.55 -2.02 12.61
C ALA A 12 -0.99 -1.98 11.14
N TRP A 13 -0.85 -3.09 10.38
CA TRP A 13 -1.22 -3.12 8.96
C TRP A 13 -2.70 -2.87 8.68
N PRO A 14 -3.66 -3.48 9.40
CA PRO A 14 -5.08 -3.16 9.20
C PRO A 14 -5.36 -1.67 9.45
N VAL A 15 -4.73 -1.09 10.48
CA VAL A 15 -4.87 0.32 10.85
C VAL A 15 -4.29 1.26 9.79
N ALA A 16 -3.12 0.91 9.23
CA ALA A 16 -2.50 1.64 8.13
C ALA A 16 -3.35 1.58 6.86
N LEU A 17 -3.86 0.39 6.52
CA LEU A 17 -4.72 0.19 5.35
C LEU A 17 -6.03 0.97 5.48
N ASP A 18 -6.66 0.97 6.66
CA ASP A 18 -7.87 1.76 6.91
C ASP A 18 -7.62 3.26 6.71
N ALA A 19 -6.48 3.78 7.19
CA ALA A 19 -6.08 5.17 6.98
C ALA A 19 -5.88 5.50 5.49
N VAL A 20 -5.22 4.61 4.75
CA VAL A 20 -5.03 4.74 3.30
C VAL A 20 -6.38 4.77 2.59
N LEU A 21 -7.24 3.80 2.86
CA LEU A 21 -8.57 3.70 2.25
C LEU A 21 -9.44 4.92 2.52
N GLU A 22 -9.43 5.44 3.75
CA GLU A 22 -10.15 6.66 4.10
C GLU A 22 -9.68 7.86 3.27
N VAL A 23 -8.37 8.06 3.16
CA VAL A 23 -7.80 9.18 2.40
C VAL A 23 -8.07 9.03 0.91
N LEU A 24 -7.93 7.83 0.34
CA LEU A 24 -8.26 7.56 -1.06
C LEU A 24 -9.74 7.86 -1.37
N ARG A 25 -10.66 7.51 -0.44
CA ARG A 25 -12.08 7.82 -0.57
C ARG A 25 -12.35 9.33 -0.49
N ALA A 26 -11.66 10.03 0.41
CA ALA A 26 -11.81 11.48 0.56
C ALA A 26 -11.36 12.27 -0.70
N LEU A 27 -10.47 11.70 -1.50
CA LEU A 27 -10.09 12.24 -2.82
C LEU A 27 -11.14 12.04 -3.91
N GLY A 28 -12.23 11.30 -3.65
CA GLY A 28 -13.25 10.99 -4.65
C GLY A 28 -12.80 9.95 -5.68
N SER A 29 -11.75 9.19 -5.41
CA SER A 29 -11.34 8.09 -6.29
C SER A 29 -12.30 6.91 -6.13
N GLU A 30 -12.91 6.48 -7.22
CA GLU A 30 -13.82 5.32 -7.23
C GLU A 30 -13.08 4.01 -7.55
N THR A 31 -11.97 4.11 -8.29
CA THR A 31 -11.16 2.97 -8.72
C THR A 31 -9.68 3.24 -8.51
N LEU A 32 -8.89 2.17 -8.46
CA LEU A 32 -7.44 2.19 -8.46
C LEU A 32 -6.89 1.00 -9.24
N GLU A 33 -5.64 1.07 -9.63
CA GLU A 33 -4.88 -0.08 -10.08
C GLU A 33 -4.24 -0.76 -8.87
N LEU A 34 -4.54 -2.05 -8.72
CA LEU A 34 -4.02 -2.94 -7.69
C LEU A 34 -3.01 -3.88 -8.34
N MET A 35 -1.85 -4.05 -7.73
CA MET A 35 -0.88 -5.05 -8.17
C MET A 35 -0.24 -5.73 -6.96
N HIS A 36 -0.24 -7.06 -6.98
CA HIS A 36 0.60 -7.87 -6.08
C HIS A 36 2.00 -7.93 -6.70
N GLY A 37 3.02 -7.53 -5.95
CA GLY A 37 4.42 -7.63 -6.39
C GLY A 37 5.15 -8.78 -5.71
N TRP A 38 6.43 -8.58 -5.42
CA TRP A 38 7.26 -9.57 -4.77
C TRP A 38 6.71 -10.06 -3.41
N SER A 39 6.93 -11.33 -3.09
CA SER A 39 6.37 -11.97 -1.90
C SER A 39 7.37 -12.82 -1.11
N LEU A 40 7.26 -12.80 0.23
CA LEU A 40 7.90 -13.74 1.17
C LEU A 40 7.01 -14.92 1.56
N SER A 41 5.76 -14.91 1.12
CA SER A 41 4.77 -15.95 1.40
C SER A 41 4.93 -17.10 0.42
N ASP A 42 4.67 -18.32 0.91
CA ASP A 42 4.69 -19.52 0.08
C ASP A 42 3.28 -19.76 -0.46
N PHE A 43 3.13 -19.64 -1.78
CA PHE A 43 1.87 -19.87 -2.50
C PHE A 43 1.85 -21.20 -3.26
N SER A 44 2.68 -22.17 -2.87
CA SER A 44 2.74 -23.48 -3.53
C SER A 44 1.40 -24.24 -3.53
N ASP A 45 0.56 -24.01 -2.53
CA ASP A 45 -0.80 -24.56 -2.44
C ASP A 45 -1.84 -23.79 -3.29
N THR A 46 -1.49 -22.60 -3.79
CA THR A 46 -2.35 -21.71 -4.60
C THR A 46 -1.57 -21.13 -5.81
N PRO A 47 -1.11 -21.98 -6.75
CA PRO A 47 -0.23 -21.57 -7.85
C PRO A 47 -0.89 -20.55 -8.80
N GLU A 48 -2.20 -20.55 -8.92
CA GLU A 48 -2.95 -19.55 -9.67
C GLU A 48 -2.80 -18.14 -9.09
N PHE A 49 -2.74 -18.03 -7.76
CA PHE A 49 -2.53 -16.74 -7.08
C PHE A 49 -1.09 -16.28 -7.23
N ALA A 50 -0.12 -17.20 -7.10
CA ALA A 50 1.28 -16.91 -7.40
C ALA A 50 1.46 -16.39 -8.84
N GLY A 51 0.68 -16.93 -9.78
CA GLY A 51 0.67 -16.48 -11.17
C GLY A 51 0.23 -15.02 -11.36
N LEU A 52 -0.47 -14.41 -10.40
CA LEU A 52 -0.92 -13.01 -10.46
C LEU A 52 0.17 -12.00 -10.07
N GLU A 53 1.35 -12.45 -9.66
CA GLU A 53 2.48 -11.54 -9.36
C GLU A 53 2.80 -10.64 -10.56
N TRP A 54 2.96 -9.34 -10.30
CA TRP A 54 3.21 -8.30 -11.29
C TRP A 54 2.09 -8.09 -12.33
N GLN A 55 0.90 -8.65 -12.09
CA GLN A 55 -0.27 -8.37 -12.90
C GLN A 55 -1.10 -7.27 -12.23
N ALA A 56 -1.27 -6.17 -12.97
CA ALA A 56 -2.10 -5.06 -12.55
C ALA A 56 -3.57 -5.33 -12.89
N GLU A 57 -4.47 -5.02 -11.95
CA GLU A 57 -5.92 -5.05 -12.17
C GLU A 57 -6.56 -3.76 -11.69
N VAL A 58 -7.57 -3.29 -12.42
CA VAL A 58 -8.37 -2.13 -11.98
C VAL A 58 -9.48 -2.64 -11.08
N VAL A 59 -9.51 -2.13 -9.85
CA VAL A 59 -10.49 -2.52 -8.84
C VAL A 59 -11.26 -1.31 -8.36
N ALA A 60 -12.53 -1.52 -7.96
CA ALA A 60 -13.27 -0.50 -7.25
C ALA A 60 -12.71 -0.34 -5.83
N LEU A 61 -12.52 0.89 -5.37
CA LEU A 61 -12.00 1.18 -4.03
C LEU A 61 -12.93 0.63 -2.93
N ALA A 62 -14.23 0.50 -3.22
CA ALA A 62 -15.21 -0.09 -2.32
C ALA A 62 -14.99 -1.60 -2.09
N ASP A 63 -14.47 -2.31 -3.10
CA ASP A 63 -14.30 -3.77 -3.08
C ASP A 63 -12.95 -4.21 -2.50
N LEU A 64 -11.97 -3.28 -2.43
CA LEU A 64 -10.62 -3.58 -1.96
C LEU A 64 -10.56 -4.30 -0.59
N PRO A 65 -11.34 -3.91 0.44
CA PRO A 65 -11.32 -4.61 1.73
C PRO A 65 -11.74 -6.08 1.64
N GLU A 66 -12.71 -6.42 0.79
CA GLU A 66 -13.14 -7.81 0.59
C GLU A 66 -12.08 -8.59 -0.17
N LEU A 67 -11.58 -8.02 -1.28
CA LEU A 67 -10.54 -8.63 -2.11
C LEU A 67 -9.28 -8.95 -1.30
N LEU A 68 -8.85 -8.04 -0.41
CA LEU A 68 -7.69 -8.29 0.46
C LEU A 68 -7.96 -9.38 1.50
N ARG A 69 -9.20 -9.53 1.97
CA ARG A 69 -9.58 -10.63 2.86
C ARG A 69 -9.55 -11.97 2.11
N GLU A 70 -10.05 -12.02 0.89
CA GLU A 70 -9.99 -13.20 0.03
C GLU A 70 -8.54 -13.60 -0.24
N ARG A 71 -7.69 -12.65 -0.64
CA ARG A 71 -6.26 -12.89 -0.83
C ARG A 71 -5.55 -13.37 0.44
N ALA A 72 -5.91 -12.84 1.60
CA ALA A 72 -5.36 -13.31 2.87
C ALA A 72 -5.72 -14.77 3.18
N GLN A 73 -6.89 -15.27 2.73
CA GLN A 73 -7.23 -16.70 2.83
C GLN A 73 -6.37 -17.57 1.92
N LEU A 74 -5.80 -17.00 0.86
CA LEU A 74 -4.81 -17.63 -0.03
C LEU A 74 -3.37 -17.49 0.48
N GLY A 75 -3.16 -16.95 1.68
CA GLY A 75 -1.85 -16.81 2.32
C GLY A 75 -1.19 -15.45 2.13
N PHE A 76 -1.80 -14.50 1.40
CA PHE A 76 -1.24 -13.16 1.22
C PHE A 76 -1.18 -12.40 2.56
N CYS A 77 -0.06 -11.74 2.83
CA CYS A 77 0.20 -11.08 4.10
C CYS A 77 0.84 -9.69 3.91
N LEU A 78 0.14 -8.66 4.36
CA LEU A 78 0.65 -7.29 4.38
C LEU A 78 1.93 -7.19 5.23
N GLY A 79 2.93 -6.47 4.70
CA GLY A 79 4.24 -6.34 5.33
C GLY A 79 5.17 -7.53 5.13
N ARG A 80 4.71 -8.57 4.43
CA ARG A 80 5.53 -9.68 3.92
C ARG A 80 5.48 -9.77 2.40
N ASP A 81 4.39 -9.27 1.82
CA ASP A 81 4.13 -9.30 0.40
C ASP A 81 3.85 -7.89 -0.10
N ASP A 82 4.37 -7.55 -1.27
CA ASP A 82 4.20 -6.24 -1.87
C ASP A 82 2.77 -6.06 -2.38
N LEU A 83 2.12 -4.99 -1.92
CA LEU A 83 0.88 -4.49 -2.53
C LEU A 83 1.08 -3.08 -3.05
N PHE A 84 0.80 -2.87 -4.34
CA PHE A 84 0.78 -1.55 -4.94
C PHE A 84 -0.67 -1.10 -5.13
N LEU A 85 -0.95 0.14 -4.72
CA LEU A 85 -2.20 0.86 -4.91
C LEU A 85 -1.89 2.14 -5.69
N THR A 86 -2.24 2.15 -6.98
CA THR A 86 -1.91 3.26 -7.87
C THR A 86 -3.19 3.97 -8.31
N LEU A 87 -3.30 5.26 -7.98
CA LEU A 87 -4.40 6.09 -8.46
C LEU A 87 -4.15 6.51 -9.92
N PRO A 88 -5.20 6.57 -10.77
CA PRO A 88 -5.06 7.00 -12.15
C PRO A 88 -4.40 8.39 -12.28
N GLY A 89 -3.20 8.43 -12.88
CA GLY A 89 -2.44 9.67 -13.08
C GLY A 89 -1.97 10.35 -11.79
N GLY A 90 -1.94 9.61 -10.67
CA GLY A 90 -1.80 10.18 -9.34
C GLY A 90 -0.80 9.47 -8.45
N PRO A 91 -1.03 9.51 -7.12
CA PRO A 91 -0.19 8.87 -6.14
C PRO A 91 -0.12 7.35 -6.28
N GLU A 92 1.02 6.80 -5.88
CA GLU A 92 1.24 5.35 -5.71
C GLU A 92 1.57 5.07 -4.25
N ILE A 93 0.88 4.10 -3.66
CA ILE A 93 1.13 3.61 -2.31
C ILE A 93 1.60 2.17 -2.41
N LYS A 94 2.72 1.85 -1.77
CA LYS A 94 3.24 0.50 -1.66
C LYS A 94 3.19 0.05 -0.21
N LEU A 95 2.49 -1.05 0.07
CA LEU A 95 2.61 -1.80 1.32
C LEU A 95 3.72 -2.83 1.11
N CYS A 96 4.93 -2.54 1.59
CA CYS A 96 6.15 -3.23 1.20
C CYS A 96 6.37 -4.50 2.02
N HIS A 97 6.96 -5.52 1.38
CA HIS A 97 7.43 -6.73 2.04
C HIS A 97 8.53 -6.49 3.10
N GLU A 98 9.19 -5.33 3.10
CA GLU A 98 10.17 -4.93 4.11
C GLU A 98 9.52 -4.48 5.43
N GLY A 99 8.19 -4.44 5.48
CA GLY A 99 7.41 -4.09 6.66
C GLY A 99 7.04 -2.62 6.74
N ASP A 100 7.35 -1.79 5.76
CA ASP A 100 7.03 -0.36 5.72
C ASP A 100 6.03 0.01 4.60
N LEU A 101 5.37 1.15 4.77
CA LEU A 101 4.50 1.74 3.77
C LEU A 101 5.25 2.86 3.08
N HIS A 102 5.25 2.84 1.74
CA HIS A 102 5.79 3.91 0.91
C HIS A 102 4.65 4.66 0.23
N LEU A 103 4.79 5.97 0.15
CA LEU A 103 3.96 6.84 -0.66
C LEU A 103 4.85 7.58 -1.66
N ARG A 104 4.56 7.41 -2.95
CA ARG A 104 5.14 8.20 -4.03
C ARG A 104 4.08 9.13 -4.59
N THR A 105 4.29 10.45 -4.44
CA THR A 105 3.38 11.47 -4.94
C THR A 105 4.12 12.78 -5.23
N GLU A 106 3.56 13.61 -6.11
CA GLU A 106 3.93 15.02 -6.28
C GLU A 106 2.95 15.96 -5.57
N ASP A 107 1.79 15.45 -5.18
CA ASP A 107 0.77 16.18 -4.42
C ASP A 107 1.14 16.18 -2.92
N GLU A 108 1.69 17.31 -2.47
CA GLU A 108 2.06 17.55 -1.06
C GLU A 108 0.84 17.64 -0.14
N VAL A 109 -0.34 18.05 -0.65
CA VAL A 109 -1.58 18.09 0.15
C VAL A 109 -2.05 16.67 0.43
N PHE A 110 -2.00 15.80 -0.58
CA PHE A 110 -2.27 14.37 -0.41
C PHE A 110 -1.31 13.73 0.59
N ALA A 111 -0.01 13.99 0.45
CA ALA A 111 0.98 13.45 1.37
C ALA A 111 0.74 13.90 2.82
N ALA A 112 0.43 15.19 3.01
CA ALA A 112 0.13 15.74 4.33
C ALA A 112 -1.14 15.11 4.94
N HIS A 113 -2.22 14.98 4.17
CA HIS A 113 -3.45 14.34 4.65
C HIS A 113 -3.23 12.87 5.01
N LEU A 114 -2.48 12.10 4.21
CA LEU A 114 -2.16 10.73 4.56
C LEU A 114 -1.31 10.66 5.83
N ALA A 115 -0.31 11.54 5.96
CA ALA A 115 0.54 11.60 7.15
C ALA A 115 -0.25 11.96 8.41
N GLU A 116 -1.19 12.91 8.34
CA GLU A 116 -2.08 13.28 9.44
C GLU A 116 -3.00 12.12 9.82
N SER A 117 -3.62 11.48 8.84
CA SER A 117 -4.50 10.32 9.01
C SER A 117 -3.80 9.14 9.69
N LEU A 118 -2.54 8.86 9.31
CA LEU A 118 -1.70 7.84 9.95
C LEU A 118 -1.24 8.27 11.35
N THR A 119 -0.88 9.54 11.54
CA THR A 119 -0.42 10.06 12.84
C THR A 119 -1.52 9.98 13.89
N GLY A 120 -2.78 10.24 13.51
CA GLY A 120 -3.95 10.04 14.39
C GLY A 120 -4.15 8.59 14.86
N ARG A 121 -3.40 7.64 14.30
CA ARG A 121 -3.41 6.21 14.60
C ARG A 121 -2.04 5.70 15.09
N ASP A 122 -1.20 6.60 15.60
CA ASP A 122 0.16 6.31 16.09
C ASP A 122 1.13 5.74 15.04
N ILE A 123 0.90 6.00 13.75
CA ILE A 123 1.78 5.61 12.64
C ILE A 123 2.39 6.86 12.02
N SER A 124 3.72 6.97 12.02
CA SER A 124 4.40 8.09 11.38
C SER A 124 4.65 7.83 9.90
N LEU A 125 4.37 8.83 9.05
CA LEU A 125 4.76 8.85 7.64
C LEU A 125 5.70 10.03 7.44
N THR A 126 6.94 9.76 7.04
CA THR A 126 7.98 10.79 6.95
C THR A 126 8.54 10.89 5.55
N ARG A 127 8.82 12.11 5.10
CA ARG A 127 9.42 12.32 3.79
C ARG A 127 10.84 11.74 3.78
N ARG A 128 11.12 10.86 2.83
CA ARG A 128 12.48 10.35 2.64
C ARG A 128 13.33 11.52 2.09
N PRO A 129 14.50 11.82 2.70
CA PRO A 129 15.41 12.79 2.14
C PRO A 129 15.77 12.37 0.71
N ALA A 130 15.79 13.31 -0.23
CA ALA A 130 16.34 13.02 -1.55
C ALA A 130 17.76 12.50 -1.34
N ALA A 131 18.06 11.30 -1.87
CA ALA A 131 19.40 10.75 -1.79
C ALA A 131 20.37 11.81 -2.34
N ALA A 132 21.36 12.19 -1.54
CA ALA A 132 22.41 13.08 -2.03
C ALA A 132 23.02 12.42 -3.28
N PRO A 133 23.22 13.17 -4.38
CA PRO A 133 23.83 12.59 -5.57
C PRO A 133 25.15 11.95 -5.17
N ALA A 134 25.34 10.68 -5.56
CA ALA A 134 26.62 10.01 -5.40
C ALA A 134 27.69 10.90 -6.06
N ARG A 135 28.68 11.30 -5.27
CA ARG A 135 29.80 12.12 -5.74
C ARG A 135 30.74 11.31 -6.61
#